data_AF-A0A0C2HBC5-F1
#
_entry.id   AF-A0A0C2HBC5-F1
#
_cell.length_a   1.000
_cell.length_b   1.000
_cell.length_c   1.000
_cell.angle_alpha   90.00
_cell.angle_beta   90.00
_cell.angle_gamma   90.00
#
_symmetry.space_group_name_H-M   'P 1'
#
loop_
_entity.id
_entity.type
_entity.pdbx_description
1 polymer ?
#
loop_
_entity_poly.entity_id
_entity_poly.type
_entity_poly.pdbx_seq_one_letter_code
_entity_poly.pdbx_strand_id
1 'polypeptide(L)'
;MAVARENTIHSLCEAAKNGADYVEFDVQLTKDMQPVIYHDFHVIVEVAGRRRDLFQQKIRHHQLAVKDLSLDQLHLLHLEHPGEHLSQTWRVTPTEEEGTEYDTNPFPHLRQVLDANW
;
A
#
# COMPACT_ATOMS: atom_id res chain seq x y z
N MET A 1 9.82 -18.41 -5.39
CA MET A 1 8.45 -17.91 -5.62
C MET A 1 8.41 -16.52 -5.04
N ALA A 2 8.03 -15.51 -5.81
CA ALA A 2 7.79 -14.18 -5.26
C ALA A 2 6.57 -14.30 -4.33
N VAL A 3 6.73 -13.93 -3.06
CA VAL A 3 5.60 -13.85 -2.13
C VAL A 3 4.72 -12.71 -2.64
N ALA A 4 3.49 -13.02 -3.06
CA ALA A 4 2.54 -12.01 -3.45
C ALA A 4 2.30 -11.08 -2.25
N ARG A 5 2.31 -9.78 -2.49
CA ARG A 5 1.99 -8.79 -1.46
C ARG A 5 0.59 -9.05 -0.93
N GLU A 6 0.47 -9.25 0.39
CA GLU A 6 -0.82 -9.46 1.04
C GLU A 6 -1.81 -8.33 0.74
N ASN A 7 -3.12 -8.60 0.87
CA ASN A 7 -4.18 -7.60 0.74
C ASN A 7 -4.18 -6.85 -0.60
N THR A 8 -3.64 -7.46 -1.65
CA THR A 8 -3.77 -7.03 -3.05
C THR A 8 -4.78 -7.89 -3.78
N ILE A 9 -5.46 -7.35 -4.80
CA ILE A 9 -6.39 -8.14 -5.64
C ILE A 9 -5.66 -9.35 -6.22
N HIS A 10 -4.41 -9.18 -6.66
CA HIS A 10 -3.58 -10.28 -7.15
C HIS A 10 -3.44 -11.41 -6.12
N SER A 11 -3.03 -11.09 -4.89
CA SER A 11 -2.84 -12.10 -3.82
C SER A 11 -4.12 -12.85 -3.47
N LEU A 12 -5.25 -12.13 -3.46
CA LEU A 12 -6.56 -12.68 -3.13
C LEU A 12 -7.06 -13.62 -4.25
N CYS A 13 -6.97 -13.20 -5.53
CA CYS A 13 -7.31 -14.06 -6.66
C CYS A 13 -6.39 -15.27 -6.75
N GLU A 14 -5.09 -15.13 -6.42
CA GLU A 14 -4.15 -16.24 -6.42
C GLU A 14 -4.49 -17.27 -5.32
N ALA A 15 -4.94 -16.83 -4.14
CA ALA A 15 -5.43 -17.74 -3.10
C ALA A 15 -6.64 -18.56 -3.58
N ALA A 16 -7.61 -17.93 -4.24
CA ALA A 16 -8.77 -18.61 -4.82
C ALA A 16 -8.38 -19.62 -5.90
N LYS A 17 -7.49 -19.24 -6.83
CA LYS A 17 -6.95 -20.15 -7.86
C LYS A 17 -6.24 -21.37 -7.28
N ASN A 18 -5.61 -21.22 -6.11
CA ASN A 18 -4.95 -22.29 -5.39
C ASN A 18 -5.91 -23.12 -4.50
N GLY A 19 -7.22 -22.90 -4.62
CA GLY A 19 -8.26 -23.73 -4.00
C GLY A 19 -8.68 -23.30 -2.60
N ALA A 20 -8.42 -22.06 -2.20
CA ALA A 20 -8.93 -21.53 -0.94
C ALA A 20 -10.46 -21.35 -1.00
N ASP A 21 -11.18 -21.94 -0.03
CA ASP A 21 -12.63 -21.76 0.10
C ASP A 21 -13.01 -20.35 0.58
N TYR A 22 -12.11 -19.70 1.31
CA TYR A 22 -12.27 -18.36 1.85
C TYR A 22 -10.95 -17.59 1.77
N VAL A 23 -11.08 -16.27 1.64
CA VAL A 23 -9.97 -15.32 1.80
C VAL A 23 -10.29 -14.37 2.94
N GLU A 24 -9.26 -13.97 3.68
CA GLU A 24 -9.35 -12.99 4.75
C GLU A 24 -8.73 -11.67 4.30
N PHE A 25 -9.33 -10.56 4.74
CA PHE A 25 -8.82 -9.23 4.50
C PHE A 25 -9.44 -8.23 5.50
N ASP A 26 -8.66 -7.24 5.91
CA ASP A 26 -9.09 -6.17 6.80
C ASP A 26 -9.62 -4.97 6.02
N VAL A 27 -10.73 -4.39 6.48
CA VAL A 27 -11.30 -3.18 5.88
C VAL A 27 -11.13 -1.98 6.80
N GLN A 28 -10.60 -0.90 6.27
CA GLN A 28 -10.51 0.40 6.94
C GLN A 28 -11.22 1.48 6.13
N LEU A 29 -11.64 2.55 6.81
CA LEU A 29 -12.20 3.74 6.17
C LEU A 29 -11.15 4.85 6.12
N THR A 30 -11.00 5.45 4.95
CA THR A 30 -10.24 6.69 4.76
C THR A 30 -10.97 7.90 5.36
N LYS A 31 -10.31 9.06 5.38
CA LYS A 31 -10.87 10.33 5.83
C LYS A 31 -12.15 10.72 5.10
N ASP A 32 -12.21 10.42 3.81
CA ASP A 32 -13.36 10.63 2.92
C ASP A 32 -14.28 9.40 2.83
N MET A 33 -14.24 8.53 3.85
CA MET A 33 -15.13 7.38 4.05
C MET A 33 -15.10 6.36 2.91
N GLN A 34 -13.97 6.26 2.20
CA GLN A 34 -13.76 5.23 1.20
C GLN A 34 -13.24 3.95 1.88
N PRO A 35 -13.88 2.79 1.67
CA PRO A 35 -13.43 1.51 2.22
C PRO A 35 -12.23 0.97 1.44
N VAL A 36 -11.11 0.81 2.12
CA VAL A 36 -9.86 0.25 1.58
C VAL A 36 -9.49 -1.03 2.29
N ILE A 37 -8.84 -1.95 1.58
CA ILE A 37 -8.27 -3.16 2.18
C ILE A 37 -6.84 -2.87 2.62
N TYR A 38 -6.59 -2.96 3.94
CA TYR A 38 -5.28 -2.78 4.54
C TYR A 38 -5.32 -3.16 6.03
N HIS A 39 -4.29 -3.86 6.53
CA HIS A 39 -4.28 -4.39 7.90
C HIS A 39 -3.80 -3.37 8.95
N ASP A 40 -2.80 -2.55 8.62
CA ASP A 40 -2.15 -1.65 9.57
C ASP A 40 -2.92 -0.34 9.75
N PHE A 41 -3.02 0.18 10.98
CA PHE A 41 -3.73 1.46 11.21
C PHE A 41 -2.97 2.69 10.72
N HIS A 42 -1.66 2.56 10.48
CA HIS A 42 -0.79 3.66 10.12
C HIS A 42 0.11 3.30 8.95
N VAL A 43 0.39 4.28 8.10
CA VAL A 43 1.40 4.20 7.05
C VAL A 43 2.60 5.03 7.47
N ILE A 44 3.80 4.56 7.13
CA ILE A 44 5.03 5.30 7.34
C ILE A 44 5.38 6.00 6.03
N VAL A 45 5.58 7.32 6.07
CA VAL A 45 6.00 8.09 4.91
C VAL A 45 7.39 8.65 5.12
N GLU A 46 8.22 8.56 4.09
CA GLU A 46 9.47 9.28 4.02
C GLU A 46 9.25 10.60 3.28
N VAL A 47 9.50 11.71 3.97
CA VAL A 47 9.44 13.02 3.34
C VAL A 47 10.84 13.38 2.85
N ALA A 48 11.01 13.45 1.53
CA ALA A 48 12.22 14.00 0.93
C ALA A 48 12.39 15.45 1.41
N GLY A 49 13.36 15.67 2.31
CA GLY A 49 13.62 17.01 2.86
C GLY A 49 13.95 17.99 1.74
N ARG A 50 13.44 19.23 1.82
CA ARG A 50 13.89 20.31 0.93
C ARG A 50 15.40 20.44 1.03
N ARG A 51 16.07 20.36 -0.13
CA ARG A 51 17.51 20.49 -0.34
C ARG A 51 18.03 21.83 0.19
N ARG A 52 18.25 21.94 1.51
CA ARG A 52 18.83 23.13 2.15
C ARG A 52 20.22 22.89 2.72
N ASP A 53 20.60 21.66 3.04
CA ASP A 53 21.95 21.36 3.54
C ASP A 53 22.55 20.14 2.82
N LEU A 54 23.65 20.37 2.11
CA LEU A 54 24.38 19.37 1.31
C LEU A 54 25.09 18.30 2.16
N PHE A 55 25.01 18.35 3.49
CA PHE A 55 25.86 17.57 4.38
C PHE A 55 25.15 16.69 5.44
N GLN A 56 23.83 16.71 5.54
CA GLN A 56 23.10 15.78 6.43
C GLN A 56 21.64 15.61 5.97
N GLN A 57 21.40 14.73 5.00
CA GLN A 57 20.03 14.26 4.73
C GLN A 57 19.62 13.29 5.85
N LYS A 58 19.21 13.82 7.00
CA LYS A 58 18.54 13.02 8.02
C LYS A 58 17.13 12.74 7.54
N ILE A 59 16.92 11.54 7.03
CA ILE A 59 15.61 11.02 6.66
C ILE A 59 14.68 11.14 7.88
N ARG A 60 13.51 11.77 7.69
CA ARG A 60 12.45 11.84 8.72
C ARG A 60 11.30 10.96 8.29
N HIS A 61 11.09 9.88 9.04
CA HIS A 61 9.90 9.04 8.91
C HIS A 61 8.75 9.66 9.69
N HIS A 62 7.59 9.73 9.07
CA HIS A 62 6.35 10.18 9.69
C HIS A 62 5.32 9.05 9.64
N GLN A 63 4.66 8.78 10.77
CA GLN A 63 3.51 7.88 10.82
C GLN A 63 2.24 8.69 10.60
N LEU A 64 1.40 8.25 9.66
CA LEU A 64 0.11 8.84 9.35
C LEU A 64 -0.96 7.78 9.51
N ALA A 65 -2.05 8.08 10.22
CA ALA A 65 -3.15 7.14 10.35
C ALA A 65 -3.92 7.06 9.03
N VAL A 66 -4.30 5.85 8.60
CA VAL A 66 -5.04 5.62 7.34
C VAL A 66 -6.34 6.42 7.31
N LYS A 67 -7.06 6.44 8.43
CA LYS A 67 -8.31 7.20 8.61
C LYS A 67 -8.16 8.72 8.49
N ASP A 68 -6.94 9.26 8.53
CA ASP A 68 -6.66 10.69 8.44
C ASP A 68 -6.26 11.13 7.01
N LEU A 69 -6.18 10.18 6.07
CA LEU A 69 -5.85 10.40 4.65
C LEU A 69 -7.08 10.18 3.78
N SER A 70 -7.30 11.01 2.75
CA SER A 70 -8.29 10.68 1.70
C SER A 70 -7.78 9.53 0.83
N LEU A 71 -8.67 8.87 0.08
CA LEU A 71 -8.27 7.79 -0.84
C LEU A 71 -7.18 8.25 -1.81
N ASP A 72 -7.38 9.40 -2.45
CA ASP A 72 -6.38 9.98 -3.36
C ASP A 72 -5.05 10.26 -2.66
N GLN A 73 -5.08 10.77 -1.42
CA GLN A 73 -3.85 11.02 -0.65
C GLN A 73 -3.13 9.72 -0.30
N LEU A 74 -3.88 8.66 0.01
CA LEU A 74 -3.36 7.34 0.32
C LEU A 74 -2.73 6.69 -0.92
N HIS A 75 -3.37 6.80 -2.09
CA HIS A 75 -2.84 6.28 -3.37
C HIS A 75 -1.65 7.08 -3.90
N LEU A 76 -1.49 8.35 -3.50
CA LEU A 76 -0.27 9.11 -3.79
C LEU A 76 0.94 8.63 -2.98
N LEU A 77 0.73 7.84 -1.91
CA LEU A 77 1.81 7.22 -1.18
C LEU A 77 2.29 5.99 -1.96
N HIS A 78 3.47 6.08 -2.56
CA HIS A 78 4.11 4.90 -3.15
C HIS A 78 4.59 3.99 -2.03
N LEU A 79 4.06 2.77 -1.99
CA LEU A 79 4.45 1.75 -1.03
C LEU A 79 5.34 0.69 -1.69
N GLU A 80 6.66 0.89 -1.73
CA GLU A 80 7.64 -0.17 -2.02
C GLU A 80 7.88 -1.08 -0.80
N HIS A 81 7.49 -2.37 -0.85
CA HIS A 81 7.75 -3.32 0.26
C HIS A 81 9.27 -3.49 0.48
N PRO A 82 9.84 -3.09 1.63
CA PRO A 82 11.19 -3.52 1.96
C PRO A 82 11.11 -4.99 2.41
N GLY A 83 11.80 -5.85 1.66
CA GLY A 83 11.92 -7.27 1.99
C GLY A 83 12.29 -7.50 3.45
N GLU A 84 11.75 -8.58 3.99
CA GLU A 84 11.81 -9.07 5.38
C GLU A 84 13.17 -8.88 6.08
N HIS A 85 13.50 -7.68 6.55
CA HIS A 85 14.27 -7.41 7.76
C HIS A 85 14.52 -5.91 7.88
N LEU A 86 14.05 -5.31 8.98
CA LEU A 86 14.46 -4.01 9.52
C LEU A 86 13.91 -2.77 8.79
N SER A 87 12.98 -2.10 9.48
CA SER A 87 12.43 -0.77 9.21
C SER A 87 11.62 -0.62 7.91
N GLN A 88 10.31 -0.50 8.09
CA GLN A 88 9.33 -0.17 7.05
C GLN A 88 9.53 1.28 6.60
N THR A 89 10.37 1.51 5.59
CA THR A 89 10.67 2.83 5.03
C THR A 89 10.34 2.84 3.53
N TRP A 90 9.66 3.90 3.08
CA TRP A 90 8.91 3.89 1.80
C TRP A 90 9.23 5.15 0.98
N ARG A 91 9.56 4.99 -0.32
CA ARG A 91 9.98 6.09 -1.21
C ARG A 91 8.81 6.65 -2.02
N VAL A 92 8.70 7.98 -2.12
CA VAL A 92 7.60 8.71 -2.81
C VAL A 92 8.00 9.15 -4.23
N THR A 93 8.59 8.27 -5.05
CA THR A 93 8.90 8.61 -6.45
C THR A 93 8.58 7.45 -7.39
N PRO A 94 7.77 7.66 -8.46
CA PRO A 94 7.50 6.62 -9.45
C PRO A 94 8.76 6.25 -10.21
N THR A 95 9.04 4.97 -10.34
CA THR A 95 9.75 4.43 -11.51
C THR A 95 8.74 4.16 -12.62
N GLU A 96 9.10 4.51 -13.86
CA GLU A 96 8.21 4.52 -15.03
C GLU A 96 7.63 3.13 -15.42
N GLU A 97 8.07 2.05 -14.76
CA GLU A 97 7.70 0.66 -15.05
C GLU A 97 6.50 0.13 -14.23
N GLU A 98 6.06 0.81 -13.17
CA GLU A 98 5.01 0.32 -12.25
C GLU A 98 3.57 0.70 -12.66
N GLY A 99 3.41 1.38 -13.79
CA GLY A 99 2.16 2.04 -14.19
C GLY A 99 1.03 1.15 -14.73
N THR A 100 1.09 -0.18 -14.62
CA THR A 100 0.12 -1.05 -15.33
C THR A 100 -0.57 -2.17 -14.54
N GLU A 101 -0.23 -2.44 -13.28
CA GLU A 101 -0.91 -3.52 -12.55
C GLU A 101 -1.91 -2.97 -11.53
N TYR A 102 -3.14 -2.71 -11.97
CA TYR A 102 -4.27 -2.39 -11.09
C TYR A 102 -4.43 -3.40 -9.94
N ASP A 103 -4.00 -4.64 -10.17
CA ASP A 103 -4.13 -5.76 -9.25
C ASP A 103 -3.08 -5.76 -8.13
N THR A 104 -2.01 -4.97 -8.26
CA THR A 104 -0.93 -4.84 -7.25
C THR A 104 -1.02 -3.55 -6.42
N ASN A 105 -2.10 -2.78 -6.58
CA ASN A 105 -2.40 -1.63 -5.74
C ASN A 105 -2.33 -2.04 -4.25
N PRO A 106 -1.50 -1.36 -3.43
CA PRO A 106 -1.34 -1.70 -2.02
C PRO A 106 -2.54 -1.30 -1.14
N PHE A 107 -3.47 -0.51 -1.66
CA PHE A 107 -4.69 -0.08 -0.99
C PHE A 107 -5.90 -0.25 -1.93
N PRO A 108 -6.26 -1.48 -2.34
CA PRO A 108 -7.37 -1.66 -3.23
C PRO A 108 -8.66 -1.25 -2.51
N HIS A 109 -9.57 -0.62 -3.24
CA HIS A 109 -10.88 -0.27 -2.72
C HIS A 109 -11.72 -1.55 -2.56
N LEU A 110 -12.50 -1.67 -1.48
CA LEU A 110 -13.30 -2.86 -1.19
C LEU A 110 -14.18 -3.29 -2.37
N ARG A 111 -14.84 -2.32 -3.03
CA ARG A 111 -15.61 -2.58 -4.26
C ARG A 111 -14.78 -3.29 -5.34
N GLN A 112 -13.54 -2.87 -5.58
CA GLN A 112 -12.70 -3.47 -6.63
C GLN A 112 -12.41 -4.94 -6.33
N VAL A 113 -12.22 -5.28 -5.06
CA VAL A 113 -11.98 -6.66 -4.61
C VAL A 113 -13.25 -7.49 -4.74
N LEU A 114 -14.41 -6.96 -4.38
CA LEU A 114 -15.68 -7.68 -4.52
C LEU A 114 -16.13 -7.84 -5.98
N ASP A 115 -15.79 -6.89 -6.85
CA ASP A 115 -16.08 -6.92 -8.28
C ASP A 115 -15.02 -7.71 -9.08
N ALA A 116 -13.92 -8.13 -8.43
CA ALA A 116 -12.89 -8.94 -9.07
C ALA A 116 -13.48 -10.29 -9.52
N ASN A 117 -13.04 -10.78 -10.68
CA ASN A 117 -13.37 -12.14 -11.11
C ASN A 117 -12.43 -13.11 -10.40
N TRP A 118 -12.99 -13.87 -9.46
CA TRP A 118 -12.31 -14.91 -8.67
C TRP A 118 -12.23 -16.23 -9.43
#